data_AF-A0A9P1DKI5-F1
#
_entry.id   AF-A0A9P1DKI5-F1
#
_cell.length_a   1.000
_cell.length_b   1.000
_cell.length_c   1.000
_cell.angle_alpha   90.00
_cell.angle_beta   90.00
_cell.angle_gamma   90.00
#
_symmetry.space_group_name_H-M   'P 1'
#
loop_
_entity.id
_entity.type
_entity.pdbx_description
1 polymer ?
#
loop_
_entity_poly.entity_id
_entity_poly.type
_entity_poly.pdbx_seq_one_letter_code
_entity_poly.pdbx_strand_id
1 'polypeptide(L)'
;DTIFGDLGPVGGVDFDTLASLLRGGDGATKTKKTPLKKNEGIKVLDASRAQNMAIVLSKLPISSQELCDALLHLDFSAMAVSEDMVELLTGVLPTNEECDKLKMYQDSPEELRDIEQKVLPFCFLPRSHARLRLLRLASSHSELCAQLRTRCENLRGAAQEAMTS
;
A
#
# COMPACT_ATOMS: atom_id res chain seq x y z
N ASP A 1 -30.44 11.83 19.63
CA ASP A 1 -31.33 11.10 18.70
C ASP A 1 -30.64 10.83 17.38
N THR A 2 -29.92 9.72 17.30
CA THR A 2 -29.42 9.20 16.03
C THR A 2 -30.31 8.05 15.60
N ILE A 3 -30.58 7.95 14.30
CA ILE A 3 -31.34 6.87 13.63
C ILE A 3 -30.94 5.43 14.03
N PHE A 4 -29.76 5.23 14.62
CA PHE A 4 -29.31 3.94 15.15
C PHE A 4 -29.97 3.53 16.48
N GLY A 5 -30.64 4.44 17.20
CA GLY A 5 -31.34 4.12 18.46
C GLY A 5 -32.66 3.37 18.27
N ASP A 6 -33.30 3.52 17.10
CA ASP A 6 -34.57 2.88 16.74
C ASP A 6 -34.39 1.56 15.97
N LEU A 7 -33.16 1.18 15.62
CA LEU A 7 -32.88 -0.08 14.96
C LEU A 7 -32.76 -1.19 16.02
N GLY A 8 -33.87 -1.91 16.23
CA GLY A 8 -33.84 -3.19 16.93
C GLY A 8 -32.93 -4.21 16.23
N PRO A 9 -32.56 -5.33 16.90
CA PRO A 9 -31.74 -6.37 16.28
C PRO A 9 -32.39 -6.83 14.98
N VAL A 10 -31.62 -6.82 13.89
CA VAL A 10 -32.10 -7.15 12.54
C VAL A 10 -32.49 -8.64 12.51
N GLY A 11 -33.76 -8.92 12.79
CA GLY A 11 -34.34 -10.25 12.67
C GLY A 11 -34.51 -10.62 11.20
N GLY A 12 -34.22 -11.88 10.87
CA GLY A 12 -34.49 -12.44 9.54
C GLY A 12 -33.30 -12.47 8.57
N VAL A 13 -32.09 -12.11 9.02
CA VAL A 13 -30.87 -12.40 8.24
C VAL A 13 -30.39 -13.80 8.59
N ASP A 14 -30.50 -14.71 7.62
CA ASP A 14 -29.87 -16.03 7.70
C ASP A 14 -28.36 -15.88 7.52
N PHE A 15 -27.66 -15.88 8.66
CA PHE A 15 -26.20 -15.73 8.70
C PHE A 15 -25.47 -16.89 8.03
N ASP A 16 -26.06 -18.09 7.95
CA ASP A 16 -25.41 -19.24 7.30
C ASP A 16 -25.44 -19.10 5.78
N THR A 17 -26.58 -18.65 5.22
CA THR A 17 -26.69 -18.33 3.78
C THR A 17 -25.77 -17.16 3.41
N LEU A 18 -25.75 -16.11 4.23
CA LEU A 18 -24.87 -14.95 4.00
C LEU A 18 -23.40 -15.37 4.03
N ALA A 19 -23.00 -16.17 5.03
CA ALA A 19 -21.63 -16.64 5.13
C ALA A 19 -21.24 -17.59 3.98
N SER A 20 -22.20 -18.37 3.46
CA SER A 20 -21.99 -19.22 2.28
C SER A 20 -21.81 -18.40 0.99
N LEU A 21 -22.58 -17.33 0.81
CA LEU A 21 -22.43 -16.40 -0.33
C LEU A 21 -21.09 -15.65 -0.29
N LEU A 22 -20.68 -15.15 0.88
CA LEU A 22 -19.39 -14.47 1.04
C LEU A 22 -18.19 -15.42 0.91
N ARG A 23 -18.35 -16.71 1.26
CA ARG A 23 -17.32 -17.73 1.06
C ARG A 23 -17.14 -18.15 -0.41
N GLY A 24 -18.04 -17.72 -1.30
CA GLY A 24 -17.96 -17.95 -2.73
C GLY A 24 -18.48 -19.32 -3.14
N GLY A 25 -19.81 -19.47 -3.19
CA GLY A 25 -20.46 -20.63 -3.80
C GLY A 25 -20.38 -20.59 -5.33
N ASP A 26 -19.89 -21.67 -5.91
CA ASP A 26 -19.70 -21.89 -7.35
C ASP A 26 -21.00 -21.76 -8.17
N GLY A 27 -21.08 -20.70 -8.98
CA GLY A 27 -22.02 -20.56 -10.09
C GLY A 27 -21.28 -20.67 -11.42
N ALA A 28 -21.37 -21.84 -12.07
CA ALA A 28 -20.67 -22.15 -13.31
C ALA A 28 -21.08 -21.25 -14.50
N THR A 29 -20.10 -20.69 -15.20
CA THR A 29 -19.83 -20.87 -16.65
C THR A 29 -18.75 -19.88 -17.10
N LYS A 30 -17.56 -20.38 -17.48
CA LYS A 30 -16.74 -19.95 -18.65
C LYS A 30 -15.36 -20.62 -18.66
N THR A 31 -15.13 -21.33 -19.77
CA THR A 31 -13.86 -21.60 -20.47
C THR A 31 -12.58 -21.76 -19.63
N LYS A 32 -12.08 -23.00 -19.62
CA LYS A 32 -10.78 -23.43 -19.09
C LYS A 32 -9.64 -22.58 -19.66
N LYS A 33 -9.21 -21.57 -18.90
CA LYS A 33 -7.80 -21.13 -18.86
C LYS A 33 -7.14 -21.88 -17.71
N THR A 34 -5.95 -22.40 -17.97
CA THR A 34 -5.10 -23.12 -17.01
C THR A 34 -5.12 -22.44 -15.63
N PRO A 35 -5.41 -23.17 -14.54
CA PRO A 35 -5.37 -22.58 -13.22
C PRO A 35 -3.90 -22.33 -12.87
N LEU A 36 -3.45 -21.08 -12.98
CA LEU A 36 -2.37 -20.62 -12.12
C LEU A 36 -2.84 -20.94 -10.70
N LYS A 37 -2.09 -21.77 -9.97
CA LYS A 37 -2.38 -22.22 -8.61
C LYS A 37 -2.95 -21.04 -7.81
N LYS A 38 -4.27 -21.03 -7.59
CA LYS A 38 -4.87 -20.11 -6.63
C LYS A 38 -4.31 -20.55 -5.30
N ASN A 39 -3.44 -19.75 -4.70
CA ASN A 39 -2.99 -20.03 -3.35
C ASN A 39 -4.22 -19.85 -2.44
N GLU A 40 -4.85 -20.96 -2.05
CA GLU A 40 -6.07 -21.03 -1.23
C GLU A 40 -5.80 -20.73 0.26
N GLY A 41 -4.80 -19.90 0.54
CA GLY A 41 -4.52 -19.43 1.89
C GLY A 41 -5.66 -18.58 2.45
N ILE A 42 -5.60 -18.36 3.77
CA ILE A 42 -6.51 -17.54 4.53
C ILE A 42 -6.58 -16.13 3.92
N LYS A 43 -7.81 -15.68 3.71
CA LYS A 43 -8.15 -14.42 3.06
C LYS A 43 -8.56 -13.40 4.11
N VAL A 44 -7.62 -12.58 4.55
CA VAL A 44 -7.89 -11.52 5.54
C VAL A 44 -8.40 -10.25 4.87
N LEU A 45 -7.87 -9.95 3.68
CA LEU A 45 -8.25 -8.80 2.86
C LEU A 45 -9.32 -9.20 1.84
N ASP A 46 -10.22 -8.26 1.51
CA ASP A 46 -11.17 -8.48 0.43
C ASP A 46 -10.45 -8.64 -0.91
N ALA A 47 -11.12 -9.30 -1.86
CA ALA A 47 -10.51 -9.64 -3.14
C ALA A 47 -10.08 -8.41 -3.95
N SER A 48 -10.79 -7.27 -3.84
CA SER A 48 -10.47 -6.05 -4.56
C SER A 48 -9.23 -5.37 -3.97
N ARG A 49 -9.16 -5.22 -2.63
CA ARG A 49 -7.98 -4.68 -1.95
C ARG A 49 -6.74 -5.52 -2.20
N ALA A 50 -6.86 -6.84 -2.03
CA ALA A 50 -5.81 -7.80 -2.30
C ALA A 50 -5.29 -7.67 -3.75
N GLN A 51 -6.19 -7.55 -4.74
CA GLN A 51 -5.80 -7.40 -6.13
C GLN A 51 -5.09 -6.06 -6.41
N ASN A 52 -5.61 -4.95 -5.87
CA ASN A 52 -5.01 -3.63 -6.03
C ASN A 52 -3.57 -3.60 -5.47
N MET A 53 -3.37 -4.16 -4.29
CA MET A 53 -2.04 -4.30 -3.69
C MET A 53 -1.12 -5.18 -4.54
N ALA A 54 -1.61 -6.33 -5.02
CA ALA A 54 -0.81 -7.24 -5.84
C ALA A 54 -0.32 -6.58 -7.14
N ILE A 55 -1.18 -5.79 -7.80
CA ILE A 55 -0.82 -5.05 -9.01
C ILE A 55 0.31 -4.04 -8.73
N VAL A 56 0.21 -3.27 -7.65
CA VAL A 56 1.23 -2.26 -7.31
C VAL A 56 2.53 -2.93 -6.89
N LEU A 57 2.47 -3.93 -6.01
CA LEU A 57 3.66 -4.64 -5.55
C LEU A 57 4.37 -5.40 -6.68
N SER A 58 3.64 -5.88 -7.71
CA SER A 58 4.27 -6.51 -8.87
C SER A 58 5.07 -5.57 -9.77
N LYS A 59 4.82 -4.26 -9.67
CA LYS A 59 5.55 -3.22 -10.42
C LYS A 59 6.80 -2.74 -9.67
N LEU A 60 6.93 -3.08 -8.39
CA LEU A 60 8.12 -2.72 -7.63
C LEU A 60 9.32 -3.56 -8.10
N PRO A 61 10.48 -2.92 -8.29
CA PRO A 61 11.70 -3.64 -8.69
C PRO A 61 12.32 -4.45 -7.54
N ILE A 62 11.82 -4.28 -6.31
CA ILE A 62 12.35 -4.86 -5.08
C ILE A 62 11.25 -5.61 -4.33
N SER A 63 11.65 -6.53 -3.46
CA SER A 63 10.72 -7.30 -2.64
C SER A 63 10.10 -6.45 -1.51
N SER A 64 8.96 -6.88 -1.00
CA SER A 64 8.31 -6.23 0.15
C SER A 64 9.20 -6.18 1.39
N GLN A 65 10.01 -7.22 1.60
CA GLN A 65 10.94 -7.30 2.73
C GLN A 65 12.08 -6.30 2.60
N GLU A 66 12.75 -6.25 1.44
CA GLU A 66 13.80 -5.26 1.17
C GLU A 66 13.27 -3.83 1.31
N LEU A 67 12.06 -3.56 0.80
CA LEU A 67 11.44 -2.25 0.97
C LEU A 67 11.16 -1.92 2.43
N CYS A 68 10.62 -2.87 3.21
CA CYS A 68 10.38 -2.65 4.64
C CYS A 68 11.69 -2.40 5.40
N ASP A 69 12.75 -3.13 5.07
CA ASP A 69 14.07 -3.00 5.69
C ASP A 69 14.70 -1.64 5.36
N ALA A 70 14.68 -1.24 4.09
CA ALA A 70 15.12 0.08 3.64
C ALA A 70 14.33 1.21 4.32
N LEU A 71 13.01 1.06 4.45
CA LEU A 71 12.18 2.01 5.18
C LEU A 71 12.47 2.03 6.67
N LEU A 72 12.82 0.89 7.27
CA LEU A 72 13.17 0.77 8.69
C LEU A 72 14.48 1.50 9.00
N HIS A 73 15.50 1.27 8.17
CA HIS A 73 16.85 1.83 8.30
C HIS A 73 17.02 3.22 7.68
N LEU A 74 16.00 3.70 6.95
CA LEU A 74 16.05 4.97 6.20
C LEU A 74 17.20 5.01 5.17
N ASP A 75 17.61 3.85 4.67
CA ASP A 75 18.58 3.75 3.58
C ASP A 75 17.84 3.65 2.24
N PHE A 76 17.86 4.77 1.51
CA PHE A 76 17.16 4.93 0.25
C PHE A 76 18.10 4.99 -0.95
N SER A 77 19.40 4.85 -0.72
CA SER A 77 20.43 5.12 -1.74
C SER A 77 20.43 4.11 -2.89
N ALA A 78 20.09 2.85 -2.60
CA ALA A 78 20.08 1.76 -3.57
C ALA A 78 18.68 1.48 -4.17
N MET A 79 17.65 2.20 -3.73
CA MET A 79 16.28 1.94 -4.17
C MET A 79 15.92 2.73 -5.43
N ALA A 80 15.78 2.03 -6.55
CA ALA A 80 15.28 2.58 -7.81
C ALA A 80 13.74 2.69 -7.81
N VAL A 81 13.15 3.36 -6.81
CA VAL A 81 11.70 3.56 -6.69
C VAL A 81 11.36 4.99 -7.12
N SER A 82 10.53 5.14 -8.15
CA SER A 82 10.09 6.45 -8.62
C SER A 82 9.10 7.11 -7.66
N GLU A 83 9.03 8.45 -7.68
CA GLU A 83 8.08 9.21 -6.87
C GLU A 83 6.62 8.75 -7.06
N ASP A 84 6.19 8.58 -8.31
CA ASP A 84 4.84 8.08 -8.64
C ASP A 84 4.55 6.71 -8.00
N MET A 85 5.56 5.83 -7.95
CA MET A 85 5.41 4.51 -7.33
C MET A 85 5.29 4.61 -5.82
N VAL A 86 6.00 5.54 -5.17
CA VAL A 86 5.85 5.79 -3.73
C VAL A 86 4.46 6.31 -3.40
N GLU A 87 3.91 7.22 -4.21
CA GLU A 87 2.54 7.73 -4.02
C GLU A 87 1.50 6.63 -4.21
N LEU A 88 1.62 5.85 -5.28
CA LEU A 88 0.75 4.72 -5.55
C LEU A 88 0.81 3.69 -4.42
N LEU A 89 2.02 3.35 -3.95
CA LEU A 89 2.23 2.43 -2.84
C LEU A 89 1.57 2.95 -1.56
N THR A 90 1.74 4.24 -1.26
CA THR A 90 1.12 4.88 -0.09
C THR A 90 -0.40 4.75 -0.10
N GLY A 91 -1.04 4.80 -1.28
CA GLY A 91 -2.48 4.64 -1.44
C GLY A 91 -2.99 3.19 -1.32
N VAL A 92 -2.15 2.20 -1.63
CA VAL A 92 -2.56 0.79 -1.59
C VAL A 92 -2.12 0.05 -0.32
N LEU A 93 -1.21 0.59 0.50
CA LEU A 93 -0.80 -0.04 1.76
C LEU A 93 -1.98 -0.43 2.66
N PRO A 94 -1.81 -1.46 3.52
CA PRO A 94 -2.88 -1.89 4.40
C PRO A 94 -3.23 -0.78 5.39
N THR A 95 -4.52 -0.57 5.63
CA THR A 95 -4.99 0.37 6.67
C THR A 95 -4.66 -0.15 8.07
N ASN A 96 -4.76 0.68 9.10
CA ASN A 96 -4.52 0.23 10.47
C ASN A 96 -5.44 -0.94 10.86
N GLU A 97 -6.72 -0.89 10.48
CA GLU A 97 -7.68 -1.96 10.76
C GLU A 97 -7.30 -3.27 10.05
N GLU A 98 -6.86 -3.19 8.80
CA GLU A 98 -6.36 -4.34 8.04
C GLU A 98 -5.07 -4.89 8.65
N CYS A 99 -4.17 -4.01 9.10
CA CYS A 99 -2.93 -4.40 9.77
C CYS A 99 -3.20 -5.17 11.05
N ASP A 100 -4.18 -4.74 11.85
CA ASP A 100 -4.51 -5.41 13.12
C ASP A 100 -5.04 -6.82 12.88
N LYS A 101 -5.85 -7.02 11.84
CA LYS A 101 -6.31 -8.37 11.43
C LYS A 101 -5.16 -9.24 10.91
N LEU A 102 -4.27 -8.67 10.11
CA LEU A 102 -3.12 -9.39 9.56
C LEU A 102 -2.12 -9.81 10.64
N LYS A 103 -1.89 -8.97 11.65
CA LYS A 103 -1.01 -9.28 12.79
C LYS A 103 -1.46 -10.47 13.62
N MET A 104 -2.75 -10.84 13.59
CA MET A 104 -3.24 -12.04 14.28
C MET A 104 -2.63 -13.33 13.72
N TYR A 105 -2.08 -13.28 12.51
CA TYR A 105 -1.47 -14.41 11.79
C TYR A 105 0.05 -14.29 11.72
N GLN A 106 0.67 -13.51 12.61
CA GLN A 106 2.12 -13.29 12.61
C GLN A 106 2.94 -14.59 12.83
N ASP A 107 2.36 -15.54 13.56
CA ASP A 107 3.00 -16.81 13.92
C ASP A 107 2.77 -17.90 12.86
N SER A 108 1.80 -17.72 11.97
CA SER A 108 1.49 -18.65 10.85
C SER A 108 1.32 -17.91 9.50
N PRO A 109 2.30 -17.11 9.06
CA PRO A 109 2.19 -16.35 7.82
C PRO A 109 2.02 -17.25 6.59
N GLU A 110 2.57 -18.47 6.59
CA GLU A 110 2.42 -19.45 5.51
C GLU A 110 0.98 -19.87 5.22
N GLU A 111 0.07 -19.72 6.19
CA GLU A 111 -1.35 -20.03 6.01
C GLU A 111 -2.09 -18.93 5.24
N LEU A 112 -1.54 -17.71 5.21
CA LEU A 112 -2.12 -16.58 4.49
C LEU A 112 -1.93 -16.74 2.98
N ARG A 113 -2.82 -16.14 2.17
CA ARG A 113 -2.59 -16.06 0.73
C ARG A 113 -1.38 -15.17 0.41
N ASP A 114 -0.75 -15.40 -0.75
CA ASP A 114 0.52 -14.78 -1.18
C ASP A 114 0.59 -13.26 -0.98
N ILE A 115 -0.50 -12.55 -1.23
CA ILE A 115 -0.50 -11.10 -1.13
C ILE A 115 -0.55 -10.64 0.32
N GLU A 116 -1.36 -11.29 1.17
CA GLU A 116 -1.38 -11.09 2.61
C GLU A 116 0.01 -11.32 3.23
N GLN A 117 0.71 -12.38 2.82
CA GLN A 117 2.11 -12.63 3.22
C GLN A 117 3.04 -11.48 2.82
N LYS A 118 2.89 -10.98 1.59
CA LYS A 118 3.71 -9.88 1.06
C LYS A 118 3.42 -8.53 1.73
N VAL A 119 2.21 -8.32 2.26
CA VAL A 119 1.86 -7.05 2.92
C VAL A 119 2.05 -7.08 4.43
N LEU A 120 2.10 -8.27 5.06
CA LEU A 120 2.27 -8.45 6.49
C LEU A 120 3.49 -7.68 7.07
N PRO A 121 4.67 -7.65 6.44
CA PRO A 121 5.81 -6.86 6.94
C PRO A 121 5.50 -5.36 7.11
N PHE A 122 4.67 -4.77 6.25
CA PHE A 122 4.30 -3.35 6.35
C PHE A 122 3.42 -3.07 7.58
N CYS A 123 2.73 -4.07 8.12
CA CYS A 123 1.92 -3.95 9.34
C CYS A 123 2.80 -3.82 10.60
N PHE A 124 4.00 -4.40 10.58
CA PHE A 124 4.99 -4.28 11.65
C PHE A 124 5.86 -3.03 11.53
N LEU A 125 5.93 -2.44 10.34
CA LEU A 125 6.70 -1.23 10.12
C LEU A 125 6.05 -0.03 10.82
N PRO A 126 6.69 0.54 11.86
CA PRO A 126 6.10 1.66 12.59
C PRO A 126 6.06 2.91 11.70
N ARG A 127 4.89 3.54 11.62
CA ARG A 127 4.66 4.76 10.82
C ARG A 127 5.04 4.57 9.35
N SER A 128 4.67 3.44 8.74
CA SER A 128 4.92 3.10 7.34
C SER A 128 4.65 4.24 6.35
N HIS A 129 3.49 4.89 6.44
CA HIS A 129 3.14 6.04 5.60
C HIS A 129 4.11 7.22 5.74
N ALA A 130 4.56 7.53 6.96
CA ALA A 130 5.50 8.63 7.17
C ALA A 130 6.88 8.30 6.59
N ARG A 131 7.32 7.04 6.70
CA ARG A 131 8.59 6.57 6.14
C ARG A 131 8.56 6.58 4.60
N LEU A 132 7.45 6.21 3.97
CA LEU A 132 7.28 6.35 2.52
C LEU A 132 7.38 7.81 2.06
N ARG A 133 6.80 8.76 2.82
CA ARG A 133 6.97 10.19 2.53
C ARG A 133 8.42 10.65 2.63
N LEU A 134 9.19 10.08 3.57
CA LEU A 134 10.63 10.35 3.66
C LEU A 134 11.39 9.79 2.46
N LEU A 135 11.04 8.59 1.99
CA LEU A 135 11.61 8.03 0.76
C LEU A 135 11.37 8.96 -0.44
N ARG A 136 10.13 9.45 -0.62
CA ARG A 136 9.79 10.40 -1.69
C ARG A 136 10.60 11.70 -1.59
N LEU A 137 10.77 12.21 -0.38
CA LEU A 137 11.58 13.40 -0.15
C LEU A 137 13.06 13.13 -0.46
N ALA A 138 13.60 12.00 -0.01
CA ALA A 138 15.00 11.66 -0.22
C ALA A 138 15.37 11.54 -1.70
N SER A 139 14.48 10.98 -2.53
CA SER A 139 14.72 10.86 -3.97
C SER A 139 14.66 12.20 -4.71
N SER A 140 13.76 13.11 -4.31
CA SER A 140 13.54 14.41 -4.96
C SER A 140 14.38 15.56 -4.39
N HIS A 141 14.93 15.41 -3.18
CA HIS A 141 15.56 16.50 -2.43
C HIS A 141 16.74 17.14 -3.16
N SER A 142 17.66 16.33 -3.71
CA SER A 142 18.85 16.86 -4.39
C SER A 142 18.48 17.69 -5.62
N GLU A 143 17.55 17.19 -6.42
CA GLU A 143 17.08 17.88 -7.62
C GLU A 143 16.34 19.17 -7.25
N LEU A 144 15.44 19.11 -6.28
CA LEU A 144 14.70 20.27 -5.78
C LEU A 144 15.64 21.36 -5.26
N CYS A 145 16.66 21.00 -4.48
CA CYS A 145 17.68 21.94 -4.01
C CYS A 145 18.45 22.59 -5.17
N ALA A 146 18.84 21.83 -6.18
CA ALA A 146 19.53 22.36 -7.35
C ALA A 146 18.65 23.34 -8.13
N GLN A 147 17.39 22.96 -8.40
CA GLN A 147 16.42 23.82 -9.09
C GLN A 147 16.19 25.14 -8.35
N LEU A 148 16.01 25.07 -7.02
CA LEU A 148 15.81 26.27 -6.19
C LEU A 148 17.04 27.18 -6.18
N ARG A 149 18.25 26.61 -6.08
CA ARG A 149 19.50 27.38 -6.15
C ARG A 149 19.63 28.13 -7.46
N THR A 150 19.44 27.45 -8.59
CA THR A 150 19.48 28.08 -9.92
C THR A 150 18.46 29.22 -10.03
N ARG A 151 17.24 29.01 -9.52
CA ARG A 151 16.21 30.06 -9.53
C ARG A 151 16.62 31.29 -8.70
N CYS A 152 17.19 31.08 -7.52
CA CYS A 152 17.69 32.16 -6.68
C CYS A 152 18.87 32.91 -7.33
N GLU A 153 19.79 32.20 -7.98
CA GLU A 153 20.92 32.79 -8.70
C GLU A 153 20.45 33.64 -9.88
N ASN A 154 19.50 33.13 -10.67
CA ASN A 154 18.91 33.87 -11.78
C ASN A 154 18.20 35.16 -11.32
N LEU A 155 17.41 35.07 -10.25
CA LEU A 155 16.74 36.24 -9.66
C LEU A 155 17.75 37.26 -9.14
N ARG A 156 18.82 36.80 -8.48
CA ARG A 156 19.89 37.66 -7.98
C ARG A 156 20.63 38.36 -9.12
N GLY A 157 20.95 37.64 -10.19
CA GLY A 157 21.60 38.20 -11.38
C GLY A 157 20.75 39.29 -12.04
N ALA A 158 19.47 38.98 -12.31
CA ALA A 158 18.54 39.95 -12.89
C ALA A 158 18.36 41.21 -12.02
N ALA A 159 18.30 41.05 -10.69
CA ALA A 159 18.22 42.19 -9.77
C ALA A 159 19.49 43.04 -9.78
N GLN A 160 20.67 42.42 -9.86
CA GLN A 160 21.95 43.14 -9.96
C GLN A 160 22.06 43.91 -11.28
N GLU A 161 21.70 43.28 -12.40
CA GLU A 161 21.70 43.92 -13.73
C GLU A 161 20.77 45.15 -13.77
N ALA A 162 19.57 45.04 -13.20
CA ALA A 162 18.60 46.14 -13.12
C ALA A 162 19.05 47.28 -12.19
N MET A 163 19.89 47.00 -11.19
CA MET A 163 20.49 48.04 -10.34
C MET A 163 21.67 48.76 -11.01
N THR A 164 22.40 48.08 -11.89
CA THR A 164 23.57 48.64 -12.58
C THR A 164 23.24 49.28 -13.93
N SER A 165 22.02 49.07 -14.44
CA SER A 165 21.48 49.71 -15.65
C SER A 165 20.80 51.03 -15.31
#